data_AF-A0A0G3CFJ2-F1
#
_entry.id   AF-A0A0G3CFJ2-F1
#
_cell.length_a   1.000
_cell.length_b   1.000
_cell.length_c   1.000
_cell.angle_alpha   90.00
_cell.angle_beta   90.00
_cell.angle_gamma   90.00
#
_symmetry.space_group_name_H-M   'P 1'
#
loop_
_entity.id
_entity.type
_entity.pdbx_description
1 polymer ?
#
loop_
_entity_poly.entity_id
_entity_poly.type
_entity_poly.pdbx_seq_one_letter_code
_entity_poly.pdbx_strand_id
1 'polypeptide(L)' 'MTSTKSCEVRCTKCKKWFCSQIIQFEDEESFLHSIMYKNTEECPYCKTMVTHDKEIMRFVEKDSNGKVIKETRYLYDF' A
#
# COMPACT_ATOMS: atom_id res chain seq x y z
N MET A 1 17.90 1.15 -14.83
CA MET A 1 16.62 1.87 -14.65
C MET A 1 16.29 1.87 -13.17
N THR A 2 16.18 3.04 -12.55
CA THR A 2 15.84 3.18 -11.13
C THR A 2 14.32 3.17 -10.99
N SER A 3 13.74 2.00 -10.75
CA SER A 3 12.36 1.90 -10.27
C SER A 3 12.32 2.05 -8.76
N THR A 4 11.21 2.58 -8.24
CA THR A 4 10.96 2.68 -6.80
C THR A 4 9.81 1.77 -6.43
N LYS A 5 9.95 1.06 -5.31
CA LYS A 5 8.91 0.21 -4.75
C LYS A 5 8.28 0.91 -3.55
N SER A 6 6.98 0.80 -3.39
CA SER A 6 6.29 1.36 -2.22
C SER A 6 5.06 0.54 -1.84
N CYS A 7 4.82 0.43 -0.54
CA CYS A 7 3.56 -0.07 -0.01
C CYS A 7 2.58 1.09 0.15
N GLU A 8 1.42 1.00 -0.49
CA GLU A 8 0.39 2.03 -0.44
C GLU A 8 -0.90 1.51 0.17
N VAL A 9 -1.59 2.39 0.90
CA VAL A 9 -2.86 2.12 1.56
C VAL A 9 -3.92 3.06 0.98
N ARG A 10 -5.09 2.52 0.67
CA ARG A 10 -6.24 3.29 0.20
C ARG A 10 -7.02 3.81 1.39
N CYS A 11 -7.15 5.13 1.50
CA CYS A 11 -8.03 5.70 2.51
C CYS A 11 -9.49 5.29 2.25
N THR A 12 -10.15 4.71 3.26
CA THR A 12 -11.54 4.28 3.16
C THR A 12 -12.53 5.44 3.01
N LYS A 13 -12.15 6.65 3.45
CA LYS A 13 -12.96 7.88 3.35
C LYS A 13 -12.75 8.63 2.03
N CYS A 14 -11.53 9.11 1.76
CA CYS A 14 -11.26 9.94 0.57
C CYS A 14 -10.83 9.14 -0.67
N LYS A 15 -10.69 7.81 -0.56
CA LYS A 15 -10.34 6.87 -1.63
C LYS A 15 -8.97 7.08 -2.30
N LYS A 16 -8.17 8.04 -1.83
CA LYS A 16 -6.79 8.29 -2.26
C LYS A 16 -5.84 7.23 -1.71
N TRP A 17 -4.85 6.87 -2.52
CA TRP A 17 -3.72 6.05 -2.12
C TRP A 17 -2.63 6.92 -1.50
N PHE A 18 -2.04 6.46 -0.41
CA PHE A 18 -0.87 7.09 0.21
C PHE A 18 0.17 6.02 0.58
N CYS A 19 1.45 6.39 0.54
CA CYS A 19 2.53 5.52 0.98
C CYS A 19 2.49 5.40 2.51
N SER A 20 2.42 4.17 3.00
CA SER A 20 2.42 3.88 4.44
C SER A 20 3.76 4.27 5.05
N GLN A 21 3.78 5.03 6.14
CA GLN A 21 5.02 5.33 6.88
C GLN A 21 5.39 4.25 7.88
N ILE A 22 4.45 3.36 8.22
CA ILE A 22 4.61 2.35 9.27
C ILE A 22 4.78 0.93 8.73
N ILE A 23 4.46 0.69 7.46
CA ILE A 23 4.60 -0.61 6.79
C ILE A 23 5.37 -0.43 5.49
N GLN A 24 6.47 -1.15 5.37
CA GLN A 24 7.32 -1.20 4.19
C GLN A 24 7.69 -2.66 3.91
N PHE A 25 7.80 -3.01 2.63
CA PHE A 25 8.21 -4.34 2.17
C PHE A 25 9.32 -4.17 1.14
N GLU A 26 10.29 -5.08 1.15
CA GLU A 26 11.39 -5.09 0.18
C GLU A 26 10.91 -5.54 -1.21
N ASP A 27 9.99 -6.50 -1.22
CA ASP A 27 9.44 -7.11 -2.42
C ASP A 27 7.95 -7.51 -2.28
N GLU A 28 7.42 -7.94 -3.40
CA GLU A 28 6.04 -8.37 -3.58
C GLU A 28 5.72 -9.63 -2.76
N GLU A 29 6.65 -10.58 -2.68
CA GLU A 29 6.45 -11.85 -1.98
C GLU A 29 6.29 -11.61 -0.48
N SER A 30 7.14 -10.76 0.10
CA SER A 30 7.03 -10.31 1.49
C SER A 30 5.68 -9.64 1.78
N PHE A 31 5.20 -8.80 0.86
CA PHE A 31 3.86 -8.20 0.96
C PHE A 31 2.76 -9.28 0.98
N LEU A 32 2.80 -10.25 0.07
CA LEU A 32 1.78 -11.30 -0.05
C LEU A 32 1.75 -12.26 1.14
N HIS A 33 2.90 -12.61 1.71
CA HIS A 33 3.00 -13.57 2.82
C HIS A 33 2.94 -12.93 4.21
N SER A 34 3.08 -11.61 4.33
CA SER A 34 2.98 -10.92 5.63
C SER A 34 1.61 -11.08 6.30
N ILE A 35 1.58 -11.10 7.62
CA ILE A 35 0.33 -10.98 8.39
C ILE A 35 0.19 -9.52 8.81
N MET A 36 -0.93 -8.90 8.46
CA MET A 36 -1.21 -7.54 8.88
C MET A 36 -1.85 -7.53 10.26
N TYR A 37 -1.10 -7.03 11.24
CA TYR A 37 -1.69 -6.60 12.50
C TYR A 37 -2.42 -5.29 12.24
N LYS A 38 -3.61 -5.09 12.82
CA LYS A 38 -4.54 -3.95 12.59
C LYS A 38 -3.97 -2.58 13.00
N ASN A 39 -2.81 -2.25 12.46
CA ASN A 39 -2.12 -0.99 12.63
C ASN A 39 -2.97 0.10 12.00
N THR A 40 -3.01 1.26 12.64
CA THR A 40 -3.78 2.40 12.17
C THR A 40 -2.84 3.54 11.83
N GLU A 41 -3.08 4.17 10.69
CA GLU A 41 -2.31 5.32 10.22
C GLU A 41 -3.25 6.44 9.80
N GLU A 42 -2.86 7.69 10.10
CA GLU A 42 -3.62 8.85 9.66
C GLU A 42 -3.44 9.07 8.16
N CYS A 43 -4.55 9.15 7.41
CA CYS A 43 -4.50 9.53 6.01
C CYS A 43 -3.97 10.97 5.85
N PRO A 44 -2.87 11.20 5.11
CA PRO A 44 -2.27 12.53 4.99
C PRO A 44 -3.18 13.54 4.28
N TYR A 45 -4.15 13.08 3.49
CA TYR A 45 -5.04 13.93 2.70
C TYR A 45 -6.31 14.39 3.43
N CYS A 46 -6.88 13.56 4.30
CA CYS A 46 -8.18 13.84 4.91
C CYS A 46 -8.23 13.61 6.42
N LYS A 47 -7.07 13.32 7.03
CA LYS A 47 -6.89 13.23 8.49
C LYS A 47 -7.73 12.15 9.17
N THR A 48 -8.25 11.21 8.38
CA THR A 48 -9.01 10.07 8.89
C THR A 48 -8.07 8.93 9.20
N MET A 49 -8.24 8.31 10.37
CA MET A 49 -7.51 7.10 10.75
C MET A 49 -7.93 5.94 9.85
N VAL A 50 -6.95 5.29 9.23
CA VAL A 50 -7.14 4.14 8.35
C VAL A 50 -6.49 2.93 9.02
N THR A 51 -7.29 1.92 9.32
CA THR A 51 -6.76 0.61 9.74
C THR A 51 -6.24 -0.11 8.51
N HIS A 52 -4.98 -0.53 8.56
CA HIS A 52 -4.35 -1.29 7.49
C HIS A 52 -5.02 -2.66 7.39
N ASP A 53 -5.50 -2.96 6.19
CA ASP A 53 -6.10 -4.23 5.80
C ASP A 53 -5.57 -4.56 4.40
N LYS A 54 -5.22 -5.83 4.16
CA LYS A 54 -4.65 -6.27 2.88
C LYS A 54 -5.56 -5.92 1.70
N GLU A 55 -6.87 -5.91 1.88
CA GLU A 55 -7.83 -5.58 0.81
C GLU A 55 -7.71 -4.13 0.32
N ILE A 56 -7.27 -3.22 1.20
CA ILE A 56 -7.09 -1.80 0.87
C ILE A 56 -5.61 -1.44 0.68
N MET A 57 -4.73 -2.42 0.61
CA MET A 57 -3.30 -2.23 0.40
C MET A 57 -2.88 -2.68 -0.99
N ARG A 58 -1.80 -2.08 -1.48
CA ARG A 58 -1.12 -2.51 -2.70
C ARG A 58 0.38 -2.34 -2.57
N PHE A 59 1.12 -3.24 -3.20
CA PHE A 59 2.53 -3.06 -3.45
C PHE A 59 2.71 -2.58 -4.88
N VAL A 60 3.37 -1.43 -5.07
CA VAL A 60 3.55 -0.85 -6.41
C VAL A 60 5.01 -0.64 -6.72
N GLU A 61 5.35 -0.87 -7.98
CA GLU A 61 6.60 -0.45 -8.58
C GLU A 61 6.32 0.75 -9.50
N LYS A 62 7.11 1.80 -9.35
CA LYS A 62 6.99 3.05 -10.10
C LYS A 62 8.26 3.31 -10.90
N ASP A 63 8.10 3.85 -12.09
CA ASP A 63 9.22 4.38 -12.86
C ASP A 63 9.81 5.66 -12.22
N SER A 64 10.86 6.20 -12.83
CA SER A 64 11.52 7.43 -12.38
C SER A 64 10.61 8.67 -12.38
N ASN A 65 9.49 8.64 -13.10
CA ASN A 65 8.49 9.71 -13.15
C ASN A 65 7.37 9.50 -12.12
N GLY A 66 7.44 8.44 -11.31
CA GLY A 66 6.42 8.08 -10.33
C GLY A 66 5.20 7.39 -10.93
N LYS A 67 5.21 7.02 -12.21
CA LYS A 67 4.12 6.27 -12.85
C LYS A 67 4.17 4.83 -12.37
N VAL A 68 3.05 4.31 -11.91
CA VAL A 68 2.91 2.89 -11.54
C VAL A 68 3.06 2.03 -12.80
N ILE A 69 4.07 1.16 -12.80
CA ILE A 69 4.36 0.21 -13.88
C ILE A 69 4.01 -1.22 -13.50
N LYS A 70 3.97 -1.54 -12.20
CA LYS A 70 3.50 -2.81 -11.66
C LYS A 70 2.71 -2.57 -10.38
N GLU A 71 1.63 -3.32 -10.20
CA GLU A 71 0.79 -3.28 -9.01
C GLU A 71 0.46 -4.71 -8.59
N THR A 72 0.67 -5.01 -7.31
CA THR A 72 0.25 -6.25 -6.67
C THR A 72 -0.76 -5.93 -5.58
N ARG A 73 -1.87 -6.67 -5.58
CA ARG A 73 -2.91 -6.58 -4.56
C ARG A 73 -3.17 -7.95 -3.98
N TYR A 74 -3.65 -7.96 -2.75
CA TYR A 74 -4.24 -9.15 -2.16
C TYR A 74 -5.70 -9.20 -2.58
N LEU A 75 -6.04 -10.15 -3.45
CA LEU A 75 -7.43 -10.48 -3.77
C LEU A 75 -7.77 -11.74 -2.97
N TYR A 76 -8.78 -11.67 -2.11
CA TYR A 76 -9.34 -12.88 -1.52
C TYR A 76 -10.05 -13.65 -2.63
N ASP A 77 -9.48 -14.79 -3.03
CA ASP A 77 -10.24 -15.82 -3.74
C ASP A 77 -11.10 -16.54 -2.68
N PHE A 78 -12.40 -16.22 -2.66
CA PHE A 78 -13.41 -16.94 -1.89
C PHE A 78 -13.92 -18.16 -2.66
#